data_AF-U4QSA2-F1
#
_entry.id   AF-U4QSA2-F1
#
_cell.length_a   1.000
_cell.length_b   1.000
_cell.length_c   1.000
_cell.angle_alpha   90.00
_cell.angle_beta   90.00
_cell.angle_gamma   90.00
#
_symmetry.space_group_name_H-M   'P 1'
#
loop_
_entity.id
_entity.type
_entity.pdbx_description
1 polymer ?
#
loop_
_entity_poly.entity_id
_entity_poly.type
_entity_poly.pdbx_seq_one_letter_code
_entity_poly.pdbx_strand_id
1 'polypeptide(L)' 'MHPEGVKKIRVALLKKGWKQEDLALHLGITPAYISQILNGRREGLRIRRKIPALLGISSRHIED' A
#
# COMPACT_ATOMS: atom_id res chain seq x y z
N MET A 1 -8.17 -5.99 0.51
CA MET A 1 -6.82 -6.23 -0.05
C MET A 1 -6.43 -7.59 0.44
N HIS A 2 -5.98 -8.47 -0.44
CA HIS A 2 -5.53 -9.79 -0.02
C HIS A 2 -4.37 -9.70 1.00
N PRO A 3 -4.32 -10.55 2.06
CA PRO A 3 -3.25 -10.54 3.05
C PRO A 3 -1.84 -10.59 2.45
N GLU A 4 -1.66 -11.36 1.37
CA GLU A 4 -0.36 -11.44 0.69
C GLU A 4 0.04 -10.15 -0.03
N GLY A 5 -0.91 -9.39 -0.55
CA GLY A 5 -0.64 -8.05 -1.08
C GLY A 5 -0.08 -7.12 0.00
N VAL A 6 -0.69 -7.15 1.19
CA VAL A 6 -0.24 -6.34 2.34
C VAL A 6 1.16 -6.74 2.78
N LYS A 7 1.46 -8.05 2.83
CA LYS A 7 2.80 -8.55 3.18
C LYS A 7 3.86 -8.05 2.20
N LYS A 8 3.59 -8.11 0.89
CA LYS A 8 4.49 -7.58 -0.14
C LYS A 8 4.74 -6.08 0.01
N ILE A 9 3.69 -5.30 0.29
CA ILE A 9 3.79 -3.86 0.55
C ILE A 9 4.72 -3.60 1.73
N ARG A 10 4.51 -4.30 2.86
CA ARG A 10 5.35 -4.15 4.06
C ARG A 10 6.82 -4.47 3.79
N VAL A 11 7.11 -5.55 3.07
CA VAL A 11 8.48 -5.90 2.67
C VAL A 11 9.10 -4.82 1.78
N ALA A 12 8.34 -4.29 0.82
CA ALA A 12 8.85 -3.26 -0.08
C ALA A 12 9.13 -1.93 0.64
N LEU A 13 8.29 -1.55 1.60
CA LEU A 13 8.52 -0.40 2.47
C LEU A 13 9.82 -0.55 3.27
N LEU A 14 10.02 -1.71 3.92
CA LEU A 14 11.24 -1.99 4.66
C LEU A 14 12.49 -1.90 3.77
N LYS A 15 12.45 -2.46 2.56
CA LYS A 15 13.57 -2.37 1.60
C LYS A 15 13.89 -0.94 1.16
N LYS A 16 12.88 -0.05 1.13
CA LYS A 16 13.05 1.38 0.83
C LYS A 16 13.43 2.23 2.05
N GLY A 17 13.46 1.65 3.26
CA GLY A 17 13.59 2.42 4.49
C GLY A 17 12.37 3.31 4.78
N TRP A 18 11.21 2.99 4.20
CA TRP A 18 9.97 3.74 4.37
C TRP A 18 9.11 3.13 5.47
N LYS A 19 8.40 4.00 6.19
CA LYS A 19 7.27 3.65 7.04
C LYS A 19 5.95 3.75 6.27
N GLN A 20 4.86 3.31 6.89
CA GLN A 20 3.53 3.41 6.28
C GLN A 20 3.09 4.87 6.12
N GLU A 21 3.54 5.76 7.02
CA GLU A 21 3.30 7.20 6.96
C GLU A 21 3.97 7.82 5.73
N ASP A 22 5.17 7.37 5.37
CA ASP A 22 5.86 7.83 4.17
C ASP A 22 5.10 7.41 2.91
N LEU A 23 4.56 6.19 2.90
CA LEU A 23 3.67 5.74 1.81
C LEU A 23 2.44 6.65 1.70
N ALA A 24 1.81 7.00 2.83
CA ALA A 24 0.66 7.90 2.85
C ALA A 24 1.02 9.28 2.29
N LEU A 25 2.16 9.84 2.72
CA LEU A 25 2.68 11.13 2.27
C LEU A 25 2.88 11.16 0.75
N HIS A 26 3.57 10.16 0.19
CA HIS A 26 3.82 10.07 -1.25
C HIS A 26 2.55 9.84 -2.08
N LEU A 27 1.51 9.27 -1.47
CA LEU A 27 0.21 9.10 -2.10
C LEU A 27 -0.71 10.31 -1.95
N GLY A 28 -0.30 11.34 -1.18
CA GLY A 28 -1.10 12.52 -0.89
C GLY A 28 -2.35 12.21 -0.06
N ILE A 29 -2.27 11.24 0.86
CA ILE A 29 -3.38 10.81 1.72
C ILE A 29 -2.97 10.73 3.19
N THR A 30 -3.95 10.57 4.08
CA THR A 30 -3.68 10.46 5.50
C THR A 30 -3.16 9.07 5.89
N PRO A 31 -2.31 8.95 6.93
CA PRO A 31 -1.90 7.66 7.49
C PRO A 31 -3.07 6.77 7.90
N ALA A 32 -4.15 7.38 8.42
CA ALA A 32 -5.38 6.66 8.77
C ALA A 32 -6.06 6.03 7.54
N TYR A 33 -6.11 6.75 6.41
CA TYR A 33 -6.73 6.24 5.19
C TYR A 33 -5.94 5.08 4.57
N ILE A 34 -4.60 5.17 4.49
CA ILE A 34 -3.79 4.04 4.02
C ILE A 34 -3.93 2.83 4.97
N SER A 35 -3.98 3.05 6.28
CA SER A 35 -4.21 1.98 7.26
C SER A 35 -5.56 1.28 7.03
N GLN A 36 -6.63 2.05 6.81
CA GLN A 36 -7.95 1.50 6.49
C GLN A 36 -7.93 0.66 5.20
N ILE A 37 -7.16 1.07 4.18
CA ILE A 37 -7.02 0.32 2.92
C ILE A 37 -6.25 -0.98 3.13
N LEU A 38 -5.08 -0.91 3.79
CA LEU A 38 -4.22 -2.07 4.03
C LEU A 38 -4.90 -3.11 4.95
N ASN A 39 -5.73 -2.67 5.89
CA ASN A 39 -6.51 -3.54 6.75
C ASN A 39 -7.85 -3.98 6.15
N GLY A 40 -8.12 -3.65 4.88
CA GLY A 40 -9.35 -4.05 4.18
C GLY A 40 -10.64 -3.36 4.64
N ARG A 41 -10.55 -2.39 5.56
CA ARG A 41 -11.69 -1.59 6.05
C ARG A 41 -12.20 -0.59 5.02
N ARG A 42 -11.36 -0.21 4.06
CA ARG A 42 -11.74 0.56 2.87
C ARG A 42 -11.18 -0.06 1.60
N GLU A 43 -11.93 0.08 0.52
CA GLU A 43 -11.52 -0.43 -0.77
C GLU A 43 -10.38 0.41 -1.35
N GLY A 44 -10.62 1.69 -1.66
CA GLY A 44 -9.56 2.60 -2.09
C GLY A 44 -8.88 2.20 -3.40
N LEU A 45 -9.65 1.72 -4.39
CA LEU A 45 -9.16 1.21 -5.68
C LEU A 45 -8.09 2.09 -6.34
N ARG A 46 -8.34 3.41 -6.40
CA ARG A 46 -7.38 4.37 -6.99
C ARG A 46 -6.03 4.39 -6.25
N ILE A 47 -6.05 4.22 -4.94
CA ILE A 47 -4.84 4.18 -4.12
C ILE A 47 -4.13 2.84 -4.29
N ARG A 48 -4.87 1.73 -4.25
CA ARG A 48 -4.29 0.38 -4.43
C ARG A 48 -3.52 0.25 -5.74
N ARG A 49 -4.05 0.81 -6.82
CA ARG A 49 -3.38 0.83 -8.14
C ARG A 49 -2.06 1.63 -8.17
N LYS A 50 -1.91 2.63 -7.31
CA LYS A 50 -0.71 3.47 -7.24
C LYS A 50 0.41 2.85 -6.41
N ILE A 51 0.07 2.01 -5.42
CA ILE A 51 1.05 1.41 -4.49
C ILE A 51 2.13 0.59 -5.22
N PRO A 52 1.81 -0.34 -6.15
CA PRO A 52 2.82 -1.14 -6.83
C PRO A 52 3.83 -0.29 -7.61
N ALA A 53 3.33 0.71 -8.35
CA ALA A 53 4.18 1.62 -9.13
C ALA A 53 5.11 2.44 -8.23
N LEU A 54 4.59 2.95 -7.10
CA LEU A 54 5.38 3.75 -6.16
C LEU A 54 6.45 2.92 -5.44
N LEU A 55 6.14 1.65 -5.13
CA LEU A 55 7.05 0.75 -4.42
C LEU A 55 7.95 -0.06 -5.35
N GLY A 56 7.74 -0.02 -6.67
CA GLY A 56 8.50 -0.79 -7.65
C GLY A 56 8.27 -2.30 -7.54
N ILE A 57 7.03 -2.71 -7.24
CA ILE A 57 6.63 -4.11 -7.06
C ILE A 57 5.52 -4.51 -8.04
N SER A 58 5.36 -5.82 -8.26
CA SER A 58 4.25 -6.35 -9.07
C SER A 58 2.90 -6.15 -8.40
N SER A 59 1.87 -5.77 -9.16
CA SER A 59 0.48 -5.62 -8.72
C SER A 59 -0.23 -6.96 -8.43
N ARG A 60 0.39 -8.10 -8.78
CA ARG A 60 -0.19 -9.43 -8.57
C ARG A 60 -0.51 -9.64 -7.09
N HIS A 61 -1.78 -9.94 -6.78
CA HIS A 61 -2.34 -10.11 -5.42
C HIS A 61 -2.51 -8.82 -4.58
N ILE A 62 -2.45 -7.63 -5.18
CA ILE A 62 -2.74 -6.34 -4.50
C ILE A 62 -4.16 -5.84 -4.83
N GLU A 63 -4.62 -6.11 -6.05
CA GLU A 63 -5.93 -5.70 -6.56
C GLU A 63 -7.03 -6.74 -6.37
N ASP A 64 -6.63 -8.02 -6.22
CA ASP A 64 -7.51 -9.16 -5.94
C ASP A 64 -8.02 -9.21 -4.48
#